data_AF-A0A1F6DH96-F1
#
_entry.id   AF-A0A1F6DH96-F1
#
_cell.length_a   1.000
_cell.length_b   1.000
_cell.length_c   1.000
_cell.angle_alpha   90.00
_cell.angle_beta   90.00
_cell.angle_gamma   90.00
#
_symmetry.space_group_name_H-M   'P 1'
#
loop_
_entity.id
_entity.type
_entity.pdbx_description
1 polymer ?
#
loop_
_entity_poly.entity_id
_entity_poly.type
_entity_poly.pdbx_seq_one_letter_code
_entity_poly.pdbx_strand_id
1 'polypeptide(L)'
;MSKLTSALLVYTMLVSVFSTLFAFPDTVAAAAVVEATNTSAETLATTSHSVALPAGIAAGDELLVLFSAKTVTFNLPTGWTELYNSGADDPGLFVIRRVADGGEGSTLTVTTGGAQKSDHVSYRFSGAAAAEISTAATGTSVNPDPPSLTPAGGALDYLWLAIEANAGDSASAYPTSYTNGFEVIGDAGIASARRELNAASENPGTFTIAASNVWKAVTVAVPPESTPADPPTGLTTTSNTGNVSLSWTTPASTGSSNLETYGVWRATAPFTATSSATLITSFATSTGTTYSDTSASHGTVYYYRVTATNATATSSLSNQKSSSSNSGRVIRLTGSLRVLGARLR
;
A
#
# COMPACT_ATOMS: atom_id res chain seq x y z
N MET A 1 -51.14 -46.49 36.68
CA MET A 1 -50.72 -45.40 37.59
C MET A 1 -49.34 -44.96 37.12
N SER A 2 -49.30 -43.88 36.35
CA SER A 2 -48.84 -42.52 36.75
C SER A 2 -47.37 -42.31 36.35
N LYS A 3 -47.09 -41.61 35.25
CA LYS A 3 -47.04 -40.13 35.10
C LYS A 3 -45.73 -39.53 35.63
N LEU A 4 -44.99 -38.88 34.70
CA LEU A 4 -44.00 -37.79 34.85
C LEU A 4 -42.75 -38.13 35.70
N THR A 5 -41.50 -37.82 35.36
CA THR A 5 -40.83 -36.62 34.81
C THR A 5 -39.46 -37.09 34.26
N SER A 6 -38.89 -36.55 33.19
CA SER A 6 -38.10 -35.31 33.30
C SER A 6 -37.77 -34.78 31.91
N ALA A 7 -38.40 -33.66 31.58
CA ALA A 7 -37.96 -32.74 30.56
C ALA A 7 -36.73 -31.98 31.09
N LEU A 8 -35.52 -32.33 30.65
CA LEU A 8 -34.35 -31.45 30.73
C LEU A 8 -33.18 -32.02 29.91
N LEU A 9 -33.29 -32.08 28.57
CA LEU A 9 -32.09 -32.15 27.72
C LEU A 9 -32.34 -31.74 26.26
N VAL A 10 -33.00 -30.61 26.05
CA VAL A 10 -33.03 -29.96 24.71
C VAL A 10 -32.80 -28.47 24.91
N TYR A 11 -31.64 -28.10 25.46
CA TYR A 11 -31.19 -26.71 25.48
C TYR A 11 -29.67 -26.63 25.72
N THR A 12 -28.87 -26.94 24.69
CA THR A 12 -27.49 -26.45 24.47
C THR A 12 -26.88 -27.13 23.23
N MET A 13 -27.44 -26.87 22.05
CA MET A 13 -26.75 -27.11 20.77
C MET A 13 -27.18 -26.01 19.80
N LEU A 14 -26.88 -24.76 20.17
CA LEU A 14 -27.04 -23.62 19.28
C LEU A 14 -26.03 -22.52 19.63
N VAL A 15 -24.74 -22.78 19.41
CA VAL A 15 -23.73 -21.82 18.92
C VAL A 15 -22.54 -22.65 18.43
N SER A 16 -22.55 -23.05 17.16
CA SER A 16 -21.31 -23.30 16.41
C SER A 16 -21.62 -23.26 14.92
N VAL A 17 -21.99 -22.07 14.46
CA VAL A 17 -21.88 -21.70 13.05
C VAL A 17 -21.34 -20.27 13.08
N PHE A 18 -20.04 -20.10 12.86
CA PHE A 18 -19.43 -18.99 12.11
C PHE A 18 -17.92 -18.99 12.38
N SER A 19 -17.18 -19.70 11.53
CA SER A 19 -15.81 -19.34 11.14
C SER A 19 -15.27 -20.34 10.11
N THR A 20 -16.09 -20.72 9.12
CA THR A 20 -15.49 -20.97 7.80
C THR A 20 -15.12 -19.59 7.28
N LEU A 21 -13.88 -19.21 7.55
CA LEU A 21 -13.16 -18.19 6.84
C LEU A 21 -13.47 -18.37 5.34
N PHE A 22 -14.35 -17.54 4.79
CA PHE A 22 -14.27 -17.28 3.36
C PHE A 22 -12.91 -16.60 3.19
N ALA A 23 -11.88 -17.40 2.95
CA ALA A 23 -10.63 -16.91 2.40
C ALA A 23 -10.99 -16.50 0.97
N PHE A 24 -11.42 -15.25 0.82
CA PHE A 24 -11.45 -14.60 -0.48
C PHE A 24 -10.01 -14.46 -0.95
N PRO A 25 -9.73 -14.54 -2.25
CA PRO A 25 -8.43 -14.19 -2.77
C PRO A 25 -8.26 -12.67 -2.59
N ASP A 26 -7.86 -12.22 -1.39
CA ASP A 26 -7.26 -10.91 -1.17
C ASP A 26 -5.93 -10.92 -1.91
N THR A 27 -5.99 -10.79 -3.23
CA THR A 27 -4.81 -10.47 -4.03
C THR A 27 -4.56 -8.98 -3.83
N VAL A 28 -3.95 -8.66 -2.68
CA VAL A 28 -3.27 -7.40 -2.47
C VAL A 28 -2.19 -7.29 -3.54
N ALA A 29 -1.96 -6.09 -4.08
CA ALA A 29 -0.88 -5.86 -5.02
C ALA A 29 0.44 -6.33 -4.40
N ALA A 30 1.23 -7.06 -5.18
CA ALA A 30 2.51 -7.56 -4.71
C ALA A 30 3.42 -6.41 -4.27
N ALA A 31 4.29 -6.68 -3.29
CA ALA A 31 5.34 -5.75 -2.88
C ALA A 31 6.16 -5.28 -4.10
N ALA A 32 6.76 -4.09 -3.98
CA ALA A 32 7.74 -3.62 -4.95
C ALA A 32 8.80 -4.69 -5.22
N VAL A 33 9.01 -5.02 -6.50
CA VAL A 33 9.88 -6.14 -6.88
C VAL A 33 11.28 -5.61 -7.17
N VAL A 34 12.31 -6.21 -6.54
CA VAL A 34 13.69 -5.91 -6.97
C VAL A 34 14.01 -6.67 -8.22
N GLU A 35 14.07 -5.94 -9.31
CA GLU A 35 14.32 -6.47 -10.63
C GLU A 35 15.81 -6.71 -10.89
N ALA A 36 16.65 -5.77 -10.47
CA ALA A 36 18.09 -5.83 -10.64
C ALA A 36 18.79 -4.95 -9.61
N THR A 37 20.03 -5.32 -9.30
CA THR A 37 20.95 -4.51 -8.50
C THR A 37 22.28 -4.39 -9.22
N ASN A 38 23.08 -3.40 -8.83
CA ASN A 38 24.46 -3.27 -9.29
C ASN A 38 25.33 -2.71 -8.16
N THR A 39 26.64 -2.94 -8.27
CA THR A 39 27.64 -2.38 -7.35
C THR A 39 28.78 -1.78 -8.15
N SER A 40 29.41 -0.73 -7.59
CA SER A 40 30.59 -0.11 -8.19
C SER A 40 31.39 0.64 -7.13
N ALA A 41 32.64 0.95 -7.44
CA ALA A 41 33.50 1.74 -6.56
C ALA A 41 34.50 2.55 -7.39
N GLU A 42 34.85 3.73 -6.90
CA GLU A 42 35.98 4.52 -7.40
C GLU A 42 37.20 4.26 -6.51
N THR A 43 38.18 3.52 -7.04
CA THR A 43 39.39 3.14 -6.28
C THR A 43 40.46 4.22 -6.25
N LEU A 44 40.30 5.27 -7.05
CA LEU A 44 41.17 6.45 -7.08
C LEU A 44 40.36 7.68 -6.67
N ALA A 45 41.00 8.58 -5.91
CA ALA A 45 40.32 9.78 -5.43
C ALA A 45 39.95 10.70 -6.60
N THR A 46 38.66 10.99 -6.74
CA THR A 46 38.08 11.83 -7.81
C THR A 46 36.94 12.68 -7.26
N THR A 47 36.59 13.76 -7.96
CA THR A 47 35.40 14.57 -7.69
C THR A 47 34.20 14.17 -8.53
N SER A 48 34.40 13.30 -9.53
CA SER A 48 33.39 12.81 -10.45
C SER A 48 33.38 11.30 -10.41
N HIS A 49 32.31 10.73 -9.88
CA HIS A 49 32.18 9.30 -9.58
C HIS A 49 31.18 8.65 -10.51
N SER A 50 31.57 7.55 -11.14
CA SER A 50 30.72 6.79 -12.04
C SER A 50 30.02 5.67 -11.27
N VAL A 51 28.77 5.91 -10.87
CA VAL A 51 27.92 4.90 -10.23
C VAL A 51 27.32 3.99 -11.30
N ALA A 52 27.57 2.69 -11.23
CA ALA A 52 26.93 1.73 -12.13
C ALA A 52 25.44 1.60 -11.79
N LEU A 53 24.57 1.77 -12.79
CA LEU A 53 23.13 1.55 -12.65
C LEU A 53 22.77 0.11 -13.04
N PRO A 54 21.66 -0.46 -12.53
CA PRO A 54 21.23 -1.80 -12.92
C PRO A 54 20.86 -1.86 -14.40
N ALA A 55 21.03 -3.02 -15.03
CA ALA A 55 20.63 -3.21 -16.43
C ALA A 55 19.10 -3.14 -16.59
N GLY A 56 18.60 -3.01 -17.82
CA GLY A 56 17.18 -3.21 -18.17
C GLY A 56 16.19 -2.20 -17.59
N ILE A 57 16.64 -0.97 -17.32
CA ILE A 57 15.80 0.13 -16.82
C ILE A 57 14.69 0.43 -17.83
N ALA A 58 13.45 0.41 -17.35
CA ALA A 58 12.27 0.79 -18.10
C ALA A 58 11.64 2.07 -17.52
N ALA A 59 10.94 2.82 -18.35
CA ALA A 59 10.18 3.98 -17.88
C ALA A 59 9.14 3.54 -16.83
N GLY A 60 9.10 4.24 -15.70
CA GLY A 60 8.26 3.91 -14.54
C GLY A 60 8.96 3.07 -13.46
N ASP A 61 10.13 2.49 -13.72
CA ASP A 61 10.91 1.82 -12.68
C ASP A 61 11.38 2.85 -11.62
N GLU A 62 11.37 2.46 -10.35
CA GLU A 62 12.01 3.26 -9.30
C GLU A 62 13.48 2.83 -9.18
N LEU A 63 14.38 3.80 -9.24
CA LEU A 63 15.82 3.62 -9.04
C LEU A 63 16.22 4.18 -7.68
N LEU A 64 17.07 3.45 -6.97
CA LEU A 64 17.68 3.91 -5.71
C LEU A 64 19.19 3.72 -5.80
N VAL A 65 19.94 4.77 -5.45
CA VAL A 65 21.39 4.76 -5.37
C VAL A 65 21.81 5.05 -3.94
N LEU A 66 22.63 4.16 -3.40
CA LEU A 66 23.32 4.29 -2.14
C LEU A 66 24.78 4.60 -2.47
N PHE A 67 25.29 5.68 -1.89
CA PHE A 67 26.63 6.18 -2.16
C PHE A 67 27.31 6.48 -0.83
N SER A 68 28.49 5.92 -0.61
CA SER A 68 29.36 6.28 0.50
C SER A 68 30.70 6.83 -0.01
N ALA A 69 31.25 7.74 0.79
CA ALA A 69 32.63 8.21 0.71
C ALA A 69 33.06 8.60 2.12
N LYS A 70 34.32 8.98 2.32
CA LYS A 70 34.75 9.62 3.58
C LYS A 70 34.22 11.05 3.68
N THR A 71 34.87 11.90 4.47
CA THR A 71 34.53 13.31 4.69
C THR A 71 34.44 14.12 3.39
N VAL A 72 33.24 14.28 2.84
CA VAL A 72 32.98 15.10 1.63
C VAL A 72 31.51 15.50 1.49
N THR A 73 31.24 16.61 0.82
CA THR A 73 29.86 16.97 0.43
C THR A 73 29.46 16.32 -0.88
N PHE A 74 28.18 15.96 -1.01
CA PHE A 74 27.59 15.38 -2.21
C PHE A 74 26.74 16.42 -2.95
N ASN A 75 26.82 16.41 -4.28
CA ASN A 75 25.95 17.23 -5.13
C ASN A 75 24.88 16.34 -5.78
N LEU A 76 23.62 16.75 -5.65
CA LEU A 76 22.49 16.05 -6.26
C LEU A 76 22.58 16.07 -7.80
N PRO A 77 22.61 14.91 -8.47
CA PRO A 77 22.56 14.85 -9.92
C PRO A 77 21.22 15.38 -10.47
N THR A 78 21.25 16.01 -11.64
CA THR A 78 20.02 16.52 -12.27
C THR A 78 19.02 15.40 -12.56
N GLY A 79 17.75 15.64 -12.24
CA GLY A 79 16.67 14.66 -12.43
C GLY A 79 16.59 13.59 -11.34
N TRP A 80 17.46 13.63 -10.32
CA TRP A 80 17.39 12.78 -9.13
C TRP A 80 16.80 13.54 -7.96
N THR A 81 16.19 12.80 -7.03
CA THR A 81 15.64 13.31 -5.78
C THR A 81 16.52 12.86 -4.62
N GLU A 82 16.90 13.80 -3.75
CA GLU A 82 17.62 13.50 -2.52
C GLU A 82 16.66 12.88 -1.48
N LEU A 83 17.03 11.72 -0.94
CA LEU A 83 16.39 11.13 0.23
C LEU A 83 17.19 11.44 1.50
N TYR A 84 18.52 11.30 1.44
CA TYR A 84 19.39 11.61 2.55
C TYR A 84 20.76 12.07 2.07
N ASN A 85 21.33 13.05 2.77
CA ASN A 85 22.67 13.57 2.52
C ASN A 85 23.32 13.90 3.86
N SER A 86 24.40 13.19 4.19
CA SER A 86 25.12 13.38 5.45
C SER A 86 25.91 14.69 5.52
N GLY A 87 26.01 15.45 4.42
CA GLY A 87 27.00 16.51 4.30
C GLY A 87 28.41 15.95 4.43
N ALA A 88 29.34 16.77 4.94
CA ALA A 88 30.77 16.45 5.06
C ALA A 88 31.12 15.61 6.29
N ASP A 89 30.25 14.70 6.71
CA ASP A 89 30.50 13.78 7.83
C ASP A 89 31.36 12.58 7.42
N ASP A 90 31.88 11.83 8.40
CA ASP A 90 32.61 10.57 8.20
C ASP A 90 31.94 9.41 8.98
N PRO A 91 31.57 8.29 8.31
CA PRO A 91 31.50 8.15 6.85
C PRO A 91 30.43 9.06 6.27
N GLY A 92 30.63 9.49 5.03
CA GLY A 92 29.61 10.14 4.23
C GLY A 92 28.61 9.11 3.70
N LEU A 93 27.32 9.43 3.77
CA LEU A 93 26.24 8.63 3.20
C LEU A 93 25.30 9.55 2.41
N PHE A 94 25.06 9.16 1.16
CA PHE A 94 24.18 9.85 0.25
C PHE A 94 23.22 8.84 -0.40
N VAL A 95 21.93 9.08 -0.23
CA VAL A 95 20.86 8.23 -0.75
C VAL A 95 19.97 9.07 -1.64
N ILE A 96 19.86 8.65 -2.90
CA ILE A 96 19.08 9.35 -3.92
C ILE A 96 18.22 8.37 -4.69
N ARG A 97 17.11 8.88 -5.23
CA ARG A 97 16.18 8.10 -6.03
C ARG A 97 15.79 8.80 -7.33
N ARG A 98 15.22 8.04 -8.26
CA ARG A 98 14.63 8.54 -9.49
C ARG A 98 13.56 7.57 -10.01
N VAL A 99 12.42 8.11 -10.41
CA VAL A 99 11.49 7.38 -11.28
C VAL A 99 12.04 7.47 -12.70
N ALA A 100 12.33 6.33 -13.30
CA ALA A 100 12.94 6.24 -14.60
C ALA A 100 12.01 6.77 -15.70
N ASP A 101 12.57 7.53 -16.65
CA ASP A 101 11.85 8.03 -17.83
C ASP A 101 12.18 7.25 -19.11
N GLY A 102 13.08 6.26 -19.02
CA GLY A 102 13.56 5.45 -20.13
C GLY A 102 14.77 6.06 -20.87
N GLY A 103 15.25 7.23 -20.42
CA GLY A 103 16.46 7.87 -20.92
C GLY A 103 17.73 7.51 -20.15
N GLU A 104 17.64 6.67 -19.12
CA GLU A 104 18.75 6.32 -18.25
C GLU A 104 19.83 5.49 -18.99
N GLY A 105 21.09 5.85 -18.76
CA GLY A 105 22.23 5.07 -19.23
C GLY A 105 22.60 3.95 -18.26
N SER A 106 23.73 3.28 -18.54
CA SER A 106 24.29 2.25 -17.64
C SER A 106 24.98 2.83 -16.40
N THR A 107 25.18 4.15 -16.34
CA THR A 107 25.90 4.82 -15.26
C THR A 107 25.28 6.16 -14.92
N LEU A 108 25.36 6.53 -13.64
CA LEU A 108 25.06 7.85 -13.10
C LEU A 108 26.35 8.54 -12.66
N THR A 109 26.53 9.81 -13.01
CA THR A 109 27.61 10.62 -12.45
C THR A 109 27.15 11.33 -11.18
N VAL A 110 27.80 11.05 -10.06
CA VAL A 110 27.67 11.80 -8.80
C VAL A 110 28.93 12.64 -8.63
N THR A 111 28.78 13.91 -8.25
CA THR A 111 29.93 14.78 -7.99
C THR A 111 30.04 15.12 -6.51
N THR A 112 31.28 15.25 -6.04
CA THR A 112 31.59 15.57 -4.64
C THR A 112 32.38 16.88 -4.55
N GLY A 113 32.28 17.56 -3.40
CA GLY A 113 32.98 18.83 -3.16
C GLY A 113 34.51 18.72 -3.07
N GLY A 114 35.05 17.51 -2.97
CA GLY A 114 36.48 17.20 -2.92
C GLY A 114 36.77 15.82 -3.48
N ALA A 115 38.04 15.55 -3.80
CA ALA A 115 38.46 14.28 -4.34
C ALA A 115 38.42 13.19 -3.27
N GLN A 116 37.62 12.16 -3.49
CA GLN A 116 37.49 11.00 -2.61
C GLN A 116 37.41 9.72 -3.42
N LYS A 117 37.65 8.59 -2.77
CA LYS A 117 37.19 7.29 -3.24
C LYS A 117 35.73 7.12 -2.82
N SER A 118 35.02 6.21 -3.45
CA SER A 118 33.60 6.00 -3.15
C SER A 118 33.15 4.58 -3.42
N ASP A 119 32.09 4.18 -2.74
CA ASP A 119 31.50 2.85 -2.81
C ASP A 119 29.99 2.97 -3.02
N HIS A 120 29.43 2.17 -3.92
CA HIS A 120 28.04 2.35 -4.37
C HIS A 120 27.28 1.04 -4.51
N VAL A 121 26.01 1.08 -4.12
CA VAL A 121 25.00 0.06 -4.43
C VAL A 121 23.84 0.74 -5.14
N SER A 122 23.33 0.14 -6.21
CA SER A 122 22.16 0.65 -6.92
C SER A 122 21.10 -0.44 -7.09
N TYR A 123 19.84 -0.02 -7.04
CA TYR A 123 18.66 -0.87 -7.16
C TYR A 123 17.73 -0.38 -8.26
N ARG A 124 17.07 -1.33 -8.91
CA ARG A 124 15.94 -1.13 -9.81
C ARG A 124 14.73 -1.86 -9.25
N PHE A 125 13.64 -1.14 -9.07
CA PHE A 125 12.36 -1.68 -8.61
C PHE A 125 11.29 -1.50 -9.68
N SER A 126 10.47 -2.53 -9.87
CA SER A 126 9.23 -2.45 -10.65
C SER A 126 8.01 -2.47 -9.70
N GLY A 127 6.90 -1.89 -10.15
CA GLY A 127 5.66 -1.81 -9.35
C GLY A 127 5.86 -1.07 -8.02
N ALA A 128 6.75 -0.09 -8.00
CA ALA A 128 7.15 0.65 -6.81
C ALA A 128 6.63 2.09 -6.87
N ALA A 129 6.17 2.59 -5.73
CA ALA A 129 6.02 4.02 -5.52
C ALA A 129 7.31 4.61 -4.92
N ALA A 130 7.31 5.93 -4.81
CA ALA A 130 8.39 6.75 -4.26
C ALA A 130 8.93 6.21 -2.92
N ALA A 131 10.22 5.87 -2.86
CA ALA A 131 10.85 5.40 -1.62
C ALA A 131 10.89 6.48 -0.52
N GLU A 132 10.72 6.05 0.73
CA GLU A 132 10.81 6.86 1.96
C GLU A 132 12.00 6.40 2.82
N ILE A 133 12.62 7.30 3.58
CA ILE A 133 13.83 7.02 4.38
C ILE A 133 13.67 7.51 5.82
N SER A 134 14.28 6.80 6.77
CA SER A 134 14.39 7.24 8.16
C SER A 134 15.36 8.41 8.33
N THR A 135 15.34 9.03 9.50
CA THR A 135 16.53 9.76 9.96
C THR A 135 17.73 8.82 10.06
N ALA A 136 18.95 9.32 9.97
CA ALA A 136 20.14 8.49 10.16
C ALA A 136 20.47 8.30 11.65
N ALA A 137 20.83 7.07 12.01
CA ALA A 137 21.55 6.77 13.24
C ALA A 137 23.06 6.83 12.97
N THR A 138 23.84 7.19 13.99
CA THR A 138 25.30 7.28 13.90
C THR A 138 25.94 6.72 15.16
N GLY A 139 27.12 6.12 15.06
CA GLY A 139 27.82 5.62 16.24
C GLY A 139 29.25 5.19 15.97
N THR A 140 29.90 4.66 17.01
CA THR A 140 31.22 4.02 16.93
C THR A 140 31.15 2.68 17.66
N SER A 141 30.96 1.61 16.93
CA SER A 141 30.82 0.25 17.48
C SER A 141 30.95 -0.79 16.36
N VAL A 142 30.82 -2.07 16.71
CA VAL A 142 30.71 -3.16 15.72
C VAL A 142 29.26 -3.39 15.26
N ASN A 143 28.30 -2.58 15.71
CA ASN A 143 26.87 -2.82 15.51
C ASN A 143 26.14 -1.57 14.97
N PRO A 144 26.29 -1.24 13.68
CA PRO A 144 25.43 -0.24 13.04
C PRO A 144 23.96 -0.63 13.17
N ASP A 145 23.14 0.29 13.70
CA ASP A 145 21.72 0.03 13.99
C ASP A 145 20.83 1.03 13.22
N PRO A 146 20.32 0.65 12.03
CA PRO A 146 19.31 1.42 11.33
C PRO A 146 18.10 1.73 12.22
N PRO A 147 17.66 2.99 12.31
CA PRO A 147 16.54 3.33 13.17
C PRO A 147 15.22 2.89 12.56
N SER A 148 14.17 2.80 13.39
CA SER A 148 12.83 2.49 12.90
C SER A 148 12.31 3.52 11.89
N LEU A 149 11.55 3.06 10.90
CA LEU A 149 10.82 3.92 9.95
C LEU A 149 9.32 3.63 10.02
N THR A 150 8.51 4.69 9.97
CA THR A 150 7.04 4.64 9.86
C THR A 150 6.62 5.43 8.61
N PRO A 151 6.47 4.76 7.46
CA PRO A 151 6.10 5.42 6.21
C PRO A 151 4.70 6.03 6.26
N ALA A 152 4.45 7.03 5.42
CA ALA A 152 3.17 7.75 5.41
C ALA A 152 1.98 6.87 4.97
N GLY A 153 2.24 5.82 4.17
CA GLY A 153 1.21 4.92 3.63
C GLY A 153 0.57 3.96 4.62
N GLY A 154 0.98 3.97 5.90
CA GLY A 154 0.49 3.01 6.90
C GLY A 154 0.94 1.58 6.58
N ALA A 155 0.14 0.57 6.92
CA ALA A 155 0.50 -0.83 6.70
C ALA A 155 0.31 -1.25 5.24
N LEU A 156 1.43 -1.41 4.52
CA LEU A 156 1.52 -1.91 3.15
C LEU A 156 2.58 -3.01 3.07
N ASP A 157 2.56 -3.79 1.99
CA ASP A 157 3.61 -4.76 1.66
C ASP A 157 4.86 -4.05 1.13
N TYR A 158 5.59 -3.37 2.02
CA TYR A 158 6.82 -2.67 1.62
C TYR A 158 7.95 -3.66 1.37
N LEU A 159 8.83 -3.28 0.45
CA LEU A 159 10.20 -3.74 0.47
C LEU A 159 11.01 -2.82 1.40
N TRP A 160 11.51 -3.39 2.48
CA TRP A 160 12.35 -2.70 3.46
C TRP A 160 13.82 -2.93 3.15
N LEU A 161 14.62 -1.86 3.16
CA LEU A 161 16.07 -1.92 3.09
C LEU A 161 16.67 -1.41 4.40
N ALA A 162 17.57 -2.20 4.96
CA ALA A 162 18.51 -1.79 5.98
C ALA A 162 19.79 -1.35 5.27
N ILE A 163 20.35 -0.20 5.62
CA ILE A 163 21.55 0.35 4.99
C ILE A 163 22.50 0.84 6.07
N GLU A 164 23.79 0.55 5.91
CA GLU A 164 24.85 1.15 6.70
C GLU A 164 26.00 1.61 5.81
N ALA A 165 26.63 2.71 6.20
CA ALA A 165 27.94 3.11 5.73
C ALA A 165 28.88 3.15 6.92
N ASN A 166 30.13 2.77 6.71
CA ASN A 166 31.18 2.71 7.72
C ASN A 166 32.52 3.19 7.13
N ALA A 167 33.53 3.46 7.97
CA ALA A 167 34.84 3.91 7.49
C ALA A 167 35.77 2.79 6.98
N GLY A 168 35.23 1.83 6.22
CA GLY A 168 35.98 0.87 5.39
C GLY A 168 36.10 -0.56 5.94
N ASP A 169 35.26 -0.93 6.90
CA ASP A 169 35.16 -2.28 7.46
C ASP A 169 34.13 -3.14 6.75
N SER A 170 34.32 -4.46 6.87
CA SER A 170 33.39 -5.42 6.30
C SER A 170 32.14 -5.65 7.17
N ALA A 171 30.95 -5.58 6.59
CA ALA A 171 29.67 -6.07 7.10
C ALA A 171 29.64 -7.62 7.10
N SER A 172 30.13 -8.20 8.19
CA SER A 172 30.15 -9.65 8.40
C SER A 172 28.78 -10.28 8.68
N ALA A 173 27.77 -9.49 9.06
CA ALA A 173 26.39 -9.95 9.21
C ALA A 173 25.38 -8.81 8.97
N TYR A 174 24.23 -9.19 8.43
CA TYR A 174 23.06 -8.33 8.22
C TYR A 174 22.04 -8.51 9.35
N PRO A 175 21.05 -7.62 9.47
CA PRO A 175 19.99 -7.81 10.46
C PRO A 175 19.24 -9.13 10.24
N THR A 176 18.90 -9.84 11.32
CA THR A 176 18.54 -11.27 11.31
C THR A 176 17.44 -11.68 10.32
N SER A 177 16.48 -10.80 10.03
CA SER A 177 15.36 -11.07 9.10
C SER A 177 15.56 -10.46 7.71
N TYR A 178 16.73 -9.92 7.43
CA TYR A 178 17.10 -9.30 6.16
C TYR A 178 18.00 -10.25 5.38
N THR A 179 17.81 -10.30 4.07
CA THR A 179 18.49 -11.21 3.15
C THR A 179 18.98 -10.45 1.92
N ASN A 180 19.61 -11.15 0.97
CA ASN A 180 20.10 -10.56 -0.30
C ASN A 180 20.97 -9.33 -0.07
N GLY A 181 21.87 -9.42 0.92
CA GLY A 181 22.70 -8.30 1.29
C GLY A 181 23.84 -8.08 0.31
N PHE A 182 24.16 -6.82 0.09
CA PHE A 182 25.30 -6.37 -0.71
C PHE A 182 26.28 -5.64 0.18
N GLU A 183 27.52 -5.73 -0.20
CA GLU A 183 28.61 -5.01 0.42
C GLU A 183 29.57 -4.54 -0.66
N VAL A 184 30.06 -3.32 -0.52
CA VAL A 184 31.16 -2.77 -1.29
C VAL A 184 32.15 -2.14 -0.32
N ILE A 185 33.42 -2.55 -0.44
CA ILE A 185 34.51 -2.08 0.41
C ILE A 185 35.60 -1.50 -0.47
N GLY A 186 35.66 -0.18 -0.53
CA GLY A 186 36.74 0.56 -1.18
C GLY A 186 37.46 1.41 -0.16
N ASP A 187 36.86 2.53 0.23
CA ASP A 187 37.42 3.48 1.22
C ASP A 187 36.45 3.80 2.35
N ALA A 188 35.17 3.98 2.02
CA ALA A 188 34.08 4.04 2.98
C ALA A 188 33.14 2.89 2.67
N GLY A 189 33.14 1.86 3.51
CA GLY A 189 32.29 0.70 3.32
C GLY A 189 30.82 1.08 3.23
N ILE A 190 30.08 0.39 2.37
CA ILE A 190 28.63 0.46 2.32
C ILE A 190 28.06 -0.94 2.26
N ALA A 191 27.05 -1.19 3.08
CA ALA A 191 26.32 -2.42 3.08
C ALA A 191 24.81 -2.17 3.14
N SER A 192 24.08 -3.12 2.57
CA SER A 192 22.63 -3.07 2.54
C SER A 192 22.08 -4.47 2.55
N ALA A 193 20.88 -4.65 3.10
CA ALA A 193 20.13 -5.89 3.03
C ALA A 193 18.64 -5.57 2.97
N ARG A 194 17.81 -6.53 2.53
CA ARG A 194 16.40 -6.28 2.29
C ARG A 194 15.47 -7.37 2.81
N ARG A 195 14.21 -7.01 3.04
CA ARG A 195 13.11 -7.95 3.26
C ARG A 195 11.78 -7.37 2.79
N GLU A 196 10.82 -8.25 2.53
CA GLU A 196 9.43 -7.87 2.27
C GLU A 196 8.61 -8.06 3.54
N LEU A 197 7.81 -7.06 3.91
CA LEU A 197 6.91 -7.17 5.05
C LEU A 197 5.74 -6.20 4.97
N ASN A 198 4.53 -6.72 5.25
CA ASN A 198 3.37 -5.92 5.60
C ASN A 198 3.54 -5.27 6.99
N ALA A 199 3.85 -3.98 7.04
CA ALA A 199 3.97 -3.28 8.32
C ALA A 199 3.75 -1.78 8.18
N ALA A 200 3.11 -1.16 9.18
CA ALA A 200 3.02 0.29 9.27
C ALA A 200 4.32 0.94 9.78
N SER A 201 5.18 0.16 10.44
CA SER A 201 6.47 0.58 10.94
C SER A 201 7.40 -0.61 11.05
N GLU A 202 8.69 -0.38 10.82
CA GLU A 202 9.70 -1.43 10.85
C GLU A 202 10.99 -0.94 11.48
N ASN A 203 11.60 -1.80 12.30
CA ASN A 203 12.97 -1.65 12.80
C ASN A 203 13.80 -2.84 12.30
N PRO A 204 14.81 -2.61 11.44
CA PRO A 204 15.62 -3.70 10.91
C PRO A 204 16.39 -4.48 11.97
N GLY A 205 16.84 -3.81 13.03
CA GLY A 205 17.89 -4.27 13.93
C GLY A 205 19.28 -4.09 13.31
N THR A 206 20.28 -4.61 14.02
CA THR A 206 21.69 -4.26 13.78
C THR A 206 22.36 -5.05 12.65
N PHE A 207 23.27 -4.40 11.93
CA PHE A 207 24.39 -5.05 11.23
C PHE A 207 25.47 -5.52 12.22
N THR A 208 26.43 -6.31 11.73
CA THR A 208 27.71 -6.56 12.42
C THR A 208 28.89 -6.27 11.49
N ILE A 209 29.74 -5.32 11.87
CA ILE A 209 30.98 -5.02 11.14
C ILE A 209 32.22 -5.63 11.82
N ALA A 210 33.28 -5.87 11.05
CA ALA A 210 34.45 -6.64 11.48
C ALA A 210 35.24 -6.02 12.66
N ALA A 211 35.21 -4.70 12.78
CA ALA A 211 35.88 -3.95 13.86
C ALA A 211 35.05 -2.73 14.26
N SER A 212 35.29 -2.23 15.48
CA SER A 212 34.57 -1.04 15.96
C SER A 212 35.01 0.18 15.15
N ASN A 213 34.06 0.80 14.46
CA ASN A 213 34.34 1.94 13.60
C ASN A 213 33.21 2.95 13.60
N VAL A 214 33.46 4.15 13.08
CA VAL A 214 32.42 5.15 12.85
C VAL A 214 31.47 4.65 11.76
N TRP A 215 30.18 4.75 12.01
CA TRP A 215 29.15 4.28 11.10
C TRP A 215 27.95 5.22 11.06
N LYS A 216 27.21 5.15 9.95
CA LYS A 216 25.89 5.75 9.75
C LYS A 216 24.94 4.67 9.24
N ALA A 217 23.71 4.67 9.72
CA ALA A 217 22.72 3.68 9.32
C ALA A 217 21.34 4.30 9.09
N VAL A 218 20.62 3.81 8.09
CA VAL A 218 19.29 4.28 7.69
C VAL A 218 18.41 3.10 7.31
N THR A 219 17.10 3.26 7.48
CA THR A 219 16.07 2.34 7.00
C THR A 219 15.36 3.01 5.84
N VAL A 220 15.16 2.29 4.74
CA VAL A 220 14.38 2.73 3.58
C VAL A 220 13.18 1.81 3.40
N ALA A 221 12.01 2.40 3.13
CA ALA A 221 10.81 1.69 2.72
C ALA A 221 10.52 2.02 1.25
N VAL A 222 10.38 0.99 0.43
CA VAL A 222 9.92 1.10 -0.95
C VAL A 222 8.47 0.60 -1.00
N PRO A 223 7.48 1.52 -1.06
CA PRO A 223 6.07 1.14 -1.15
C PRO A 223 5.75 0.47 -2.48
N PRO A 224 4.76 -0.44 -2.53
CA PRO A 224 4.18 -0.86 -3.79
C PRO A 224 3.49 0.32 -4.49
N GLU A 225 3.36 0.25 -5.81
CA GLU A 225 2.61 1.24 -6.58
C GLU A 225 1.15 1.34 -6.08
N SER A 226 0.63 2.57 -5.97
CA SER A 226 -0.74 2.79 -5.54
C SER A 226 -1.71 2.27 -6.60
N THR A 227 -2.45 1.22 -6.23
CA THR A 227 -3.51 0.66 -7.07
C THR A 227 -4.82 0.69 -6.29
N PRO A 228 -5.89 1.30 -6.84
CA PRO A 228 -7.19 1.24 -6.21
C PRO A 228 -7.70 -0.19 -6.21
N ALA A 229 -8.58 -0.50 -5.24
CA ALA A 229 -9.36 -1.71 -5.29
C ALA A 229 -10.23 -1.78 -6.55
N ASP A 230 -10.64 -2.99 -6.90
CA ASP A 230 -11.71 -3.18 -7.88
C ASP A 230 -13.01 -2.50 -7.39
N PRO A 231 -13.89 -2.07 -8.31
CA PRO A 231 -15.22 -1.62 -7.91
C PRO A 231 -15.98 -2.76 -7.21
N PRO A 232 -16.76 -2.47 -6.15
CA PRO A 232 -17.75 -3.42 -5.65
C PRO A 232 -18.66 -3.91 -6.78
N THR A 233 -19.10 -5.16 -6.69
CA THR A 233 -19.96 -5.76 -7.72
C THR A 233 -21.29 -6.22 -7.13
N GLY A 234 -22.19 -6.74 -7.97
CA GLY A 234 -23.43 -7.36 -7.48
C GLY A 234 -24.35 -6.43 -6.70
N LEU A 235 -24.26 -5.10 -6.91
CA LEU A 235 -25.14 -4.16 -6.19
C LEU A 235 -26.60 -4.47 -6.52
N THR A 236 -27.40 -4.65 -5.48
CA THR A 236 -28.84 -4.84 -5.49
C THR A 236 -29.51 -3.85 -4.54
N THR A 237 -30.76 -3.51 -4.84
CA THR A 237 -31.57 -2.57 -4.05
C THR A 237 -32.95 -3.16 -3.82
N THR A 238 -33.48 -3.03 -2.60
CA THR A 238 -34.83 -3.45 -2.23
C THR A 238 -35.62 -2.25 -1.71
N SER A 239 -36.77 -1.98 -2.31
CA SER A 239 -37.69 -0.93 -1.87
C SER A 239 -38.46 -1.39 -0.62
N ASN A 240 -38.27 -0.70 0.50
CA ASN A 240 -39.02 -0.96 1.74
C ASN A 240 -39.91 0.22 2.10
N THR A 241 -40.80 0.01 3.07
CA THR A 241 -41.54 1.11 3.68
C THR A 241 -40.59 1.97 4.52
N GLY A 242 -40.37 3.22 4.11
CA GLY A 242 -39.54 4.18 4.84
C GLY A 242 -38.02 4.09 4.61
N ASN A 243 -37.52 3.14 3.80
CA ASN A 243 -36.10 3.11 3.41
C ASN A 243 -35.87 2.37 2.08
N VAL A 244 -34.63 2.42 1.59
CA VAL A 244 -34.12 1.52 0.55
C VAL A 244 -32.98 0.70 1.16
N SER A 245 -33.06 -0.63 1.11
CA SER A 245 -31.94 -1.50 1.48
C SER A 245 -31.05 -1.78 0.28
N LEU A 246 -29.74 -1.74 0.49
CA LEU A 246 -28.70 -2.02 -0.49
C LEU A 246 -27.87 -3.21 -0.03
N SER A 247 -27.44 -4.03 -0.98
CA SER A 247 -26.47 -5.11 -0.75
C SER A 247 -25.56 -5.25 -1.96
N TRP A 248 -24.27 -5.51 -1.74
CA TRP A 248 -23.27 -5.71 -2.79
C TRP A 248 -22.31 -6.84 -2.43
N THR A 249 -21.44 -7.16 -3.39
CA THR A 249 -20.33 -8.08 -3.25
C THR A 249 -19.03 -7.28 -3.12
N THR A 250 -18.14 -7.77 -2.26
CA THR A 250 -16.80 -7.20 -2.06
C THR A 250 -16.02 -7.16 -3.39
N PRO A 251 -15.10 -6.19 -3.58
CA PRO A 251 -14.12 -6.20 -4.66
C PRO A 251 -13.37 -7.54 -4.77
N ALA A 252 -12.99 -7.93 -6.00
CA ALA A 252 -12.22 -9.15 -6.23
C ALA A 252 -10.73 -8.96 -5.87
N SER A 253 -10.16 -7.78 -6.12
CA SER A 253 -8.90 -7.32 -5.55
C SER A 253 -9.10 -6.08 -4.69
N THR A 254 -8.32 -5.98 -3.62
CA THR A 254 -8.27 -4.84 -2.70
C THR A 254 -7.27 -3.76 -3.14
N GLY A 255 -6.54 -4.00 -4.24
CA GLY A 255 -5.47 -3.11 -4.71
C GLY A 255 -4.24 -3.20 -3.82
N SER A 256 -3.53 -2.09 -3.61
CA SER A 256 -2.24 -2.07 -2.91
C SER A 256 -2.30 -2.19 -1.38
N SER A 257 -3.49 -2.28 -0.80
CA SER A 257 -3.67 -2.47 0.64
C SER A 257 -5.02 -3.10 0.95
N ASN A 258 -5.25 -3.43 2.22
CA ASN A 258 -6.59 -3.83 2.70
C ASN A 258 -7.63 -2.74 2.44
N LEU A 259 -8.89 -3.16 2.25
CA LEU A 259 -10.02 -2.24 2.13
C LEU A 259 -10.36 -1.61 3.48
N GLU A 260 -10.44 -0.29 3.52
CA GLU A 260 -10.76 0.46 4.71
C GLU A 260 -12.25 0.81 4.78
N THR A 261 -12.83 1.33 3.69
CA THR A 261 -14.21 1.83 3.68
C THR A 261 -15.00 1.50 2.42
N TYR A 262 -16.33 1.46 2.56
CA TYR A 262 -17.28 1.58 1.44
C TYR A 262 -17.94 2.95 1.44
N GLY A 263 -18.07 3.56 0.27
CA GLY A 263 -18.82 4.80 0.05
C GLY A 263 -20.09 4.55 -0.74
N VAL A 264 -21.26 4.92 -0.20
CA VAL A 264 -22.54 4.78 -0.91
C VAL A 264 -22.93 6.11 -1.54
N TRP A 265 -23.10 6.12 -2.86
CA TRP A 265 -23.41 7.29 -3.66
C TRP A 265 -24.84 7.24 -4.17
N ARG A 266 -25.53 8.39 -4.13
CA ARG A 266 -26.93 8.53 -4.53
C ARG A 266 -27.15 9.76 -5.41
N ALA A 267 -28.01 9.62 -6.41
CA ALA A 267 -28.51 10.73 -7.23
C ALA A 267 -29.99 10.53 -7.63
N THR A 268 -30.66 11.56 -8.13
CA THR A 268 -32.03 11.50 -8.68
C THR A 268 -32.08 11.24 -10.18
N ALA A 269 -30.91 11.11 -10.82
CA ALA A 269 -30.73 10.71 -12.21
C ALA A 269 -29.61 9.66 -12.30
N PRO A 270 -29.54 8.86 -13.39
CA PRO A 270 -28.39 8.01 -13.67
C PRO A 270 -27.08 8.81 -13.66
N PHE A 271 -26.01 8.21 -13.13
CA PHE A 271 -24.69 8.85 -13.05
C PHE A 271 -23.57 7.87 -13.33
N THR A 272 -22.44 8.37 -13.82
CA THR A 272 -21.23 7.59 -14.13
C THR A 272 -20.00 8.07 -13.35
N ALA A 273 -20.09 9.20 -12.66
CA ALA A 273 -19.02 9.79 -11.88
C ALA A 273 -19.54 10.29 -10.52
N THR A 274 -18.68 10.25 -9.51
CA THR A 274 -18.99 10.67 -8.13
C THR A 274 -19.33 12.17 -8.05
N SER A 275 -18.76 13.00 -8.93
CA SER A 275 -19.06 14.44 -9.01
C SER A 275 -20.51 14.77 -9.38
N SER A 276 -21.27 13.80 -9.91
CA SER A 276 -22.68 13.93 -10.28
C SER A 276 -23.64 13.31 -9.25
N ALA A 277 -23.12 12.88 -8.08
CA ALA A 277 -23.88 12.21 -7.04
C ALA A 277 -23.49 12.73 -5.65
N THR A 278 -24.30 12.40 -4.65
CA THR A 278 -24.04 12.71 -3.25
C THR A 278 -23.56 11.46 -2.53
N LEU A 279 -22.44 11.55 -1.83
CA LEU A 279 -22.02 10.53 -0.87
C LEU A 279 -22.97 10.59 0.34
N ILE A 280 -23.79 9.57 0.53
CA ILE A 280 -24.79 9.55 1.62
C ILE A 280 -24.27 8.85 2.88
N THR A 281 -23.26 8.01 2.74
CA THR A 281 -22.53 7.43 3.87
C THR A 281 -21.17 6.91 3.42
N SER A 282 -20.24 6.86 4.37
CA SER A 282 -19.00 6.09 4.28
C SER A 282 -18.82 5.32 5.57
N PHE A 283 -18.50 4.03 5.50
CA PHE A 283 -18.32 3.19 6.68
C PHE A 283 -17.24 2.13 6.50
N ALA A 284 -16.65 1.71 7.62
CA ALA A 284 -15.58 0.72 7.63
C ALA A 284 -16.05 -0.63 7.08
N THR A 285 -15.22 -1.31 6.30
CA THR A 285 -15.54 -2.60 5.67
C THR A 285 -15.90 -3.71 6.66
N SER A 286 -15.46 -3.60 7.92
CA SER A 286 -15.83 -4.49 9.02
C SER A 286 -17.34 -4.49 9.35
N THR A 287 -18.11 -3.53 8.85
CA THR A 287 -19.56 -3.41 9.08
C THR A 287 -20.43 -4.13 8.04
N GLY A 288 -19.82 -4.78 7.04
CA GLY A 288 -20.50 -5.64 6.05
C GLY A 288 -20.73 -4.99 4.68
N THR A 289 -21.36 -5.73 3.75
CA THR A 289 -21.64 -5.29 2.36
C THR A 289 -23.10 -4.88 2.15
N THR A 290 -23.70 -4.28 3.17
CA THR A 290 -25.12 -3.86 3.15
C THR A 290 -25.29 -2.46 3.74
N TYR A 291 -26.29 -1.73 3.28
CA TYR A 291 -26.64 -0.41 3.82
C TYR A 291 -28.15 -0.16 3.74
N SER A 292 -28.70 0.59 4.69
CA SER A 292 -30.12 0.98 4.69
C SER A 292 -30.22 2.50 4.59
N ASP A 293 -30.62 3.00 3.42
CA ASP A 293 -30.87 4.43 3.19
C ASP A 293 -32.25 4.82 3.74
N THR A 294 -32.28 5.19 5.01
CA THR A 294 -33.48 5.71 5.71
C THR A 294 -33.79 7.16 5.35
N SER A 295 -32.91 7.84 4.61
CA SER A 295 -33.10 9.23 4.17
C SER A 295 -33.78 9.33 2.80
N ALA A 296 -34.00 8.20 2.13
CA ALA A 296 -34.68 8.14 0.83
C ALA A 296 -36.15 8.60 0.96
N SER A 297 -36.51 9.67 0.26
CA SER A 297 -37.88 10.18 0.24
C SER A 297 -38.84 9.24 -0.49
N HIS A 298 -40.06 9.09 0.07
CA HIS A 298 -41.11 8.26 -0.51
C HIS A 298 -41.47 8.71 -1.94
N GLY A 299 -41.62 7.73 -2.85
CA GLY A 299 -42.02 7.99 -4.24
C GLY A 299 -40.97 8.66 -5.13
N THR A 300 -39.79 9.00 -4.60
CA THR A 300 -38.66 9.49 -5.40
C THR A 300 -37.79 8.30 -5.82
N VAL A 301 -37.53 8.18 -7.12
CA VAL A 301 -36.59 7.19 -7.65
C VAL A 301 -35.18 7.73 -7.46
N TYR A 302 -34.37 6.99 -6.72
CA TYR A 302 -32.95 7.26 -6.55
C TYR A 302 -32.13 6.22 -7.28
N TYR A 303 -30.98 6.64 -7.79
CA TYR A 303 -29.95 5.81 -8.39
C TYR A 303 -28.80 5.68 -7.40
N TYR A 304 -28.30 4.46 -7.23
CA TYR A 304 -27.28 4.11 -6.26
C TYR A 304 -26.11 3.40 -6.92
N ARG A 305 -24.91 3.70 -6.41
CA ARG A 305 -23.64 3.01 -6.70
C ARG A 305 -22.77 3.01 -5.45
N VAL A 306 -21.79 2.12 -5.39
CA VAL A 306 -20.89 1.95 -4.25
C VAL A 306 -19.44 2.01 -4.74
N THR A 307 -18.58 2.65 -3.96
CA THR A 307 -17.11 2.61 -4.12
C THR A 307 -16.49 1.87 -2.95
N ALA A 308 -15.33 1.27 -3.15
CA ALA A 308 -14.46 0.76 -2.08
C ALA A 308 -13.20 1.63 -2.01
N THR A 309 -12.67 1.87 -0.83
CA THR A 309 -11.45 2.66 -0.63
C THR A 309 -10.45 1.84 0.17
N ASN A 310 -9.22 1.76 -0.33
CA ASN A 310 -8.06 1.24 0.38
C ASN A 310 -7.22 2.42 0.92
N ALA A 311 -6.08 2.15 1.57
CA ALA A 311 -5.27 3.19 2.22
C ALA A 311 -4.72 4.24 1.24
N THR A 312 -4.66 3.91 -0.05
CA THR A 312 -4.00 4.75 -1.06
C THR A 312 -4.96 5.34 -2.10
N ALA A 313 -6.10 4.68 -2.38
CA ALA A 313 -7.00 5.07 -3.46
C ALA A 313 -8.44 4.54 -3.31
N THR A 314 -9.37 5.25 -3.95
CA THR A 314 -10.78 4.85 -4.10
C THR A 314 -11.03 4.19 -5.44
N SER A 315 -11.78 3.08 -5.45
CA SER A 315 -12.20 2.35 -6.63
C SER A 315 -13.09 3.19 -7.56
N SER A 316 -13.25 2.71 -8.79
CA SER A 316 -14.37 3.15 -9.62
C SER A 316 -15.73 2.75 -9.00
N LEU A 317 -16.81 3.33 -9.54
CA LEU A 317 -18.17 3.06 -9.06
C LEU A 317 -18.66 1.66 -9.50
N SER A 318 -19.39 0.98 -8.62
CA SER A 318 -20.08 -0.28 -8.92
C SER A 318 -21.14 -0.16 -10.03
N ASN A 319 -21.76 -1.30 -10.36
CA ASN A 319 -22.96 -1.33 -11.20
C ASN A 319 -24.08 -0.47 -10.59
N GLN A 320 -24.83 0.24 -11.44
CA GLN A 320 -25.93 1.10 -10.97
C GLN A 320 -27.19 0.30 -10.68
N LYS A 321 -27.91 0.66 -9.61
CA LYS A 321 -29.28 0.23 -9.35
C LYS A 321 -30.16 1.41 -8.99
N SER A 322 -31.46 1.30 -9.28
CA SER A 322 -32.46 2.32 -8.97
C SER A 322 -33.57 1.74 -8.12
N SER A 323 -34.01 2.50 -7.12
CA SER A 323 -35.09 2.11 -6.23
C SER A 323 -35.77 3.36 -5.65
N SER A 324 -37.00 3.21 -5.20
CA SER A 324 -37.72 4.24 -4.44
C SER A 324 -38.13 3.68 -3.09
N SER A 325 -38.23 4.53 -2.06
CA SER A 325 -38.88 4.12 -0.82
C SER A 325 -40.39 4.02 -1.02
N ASN A 326 -40.99 2.93 -0.53
CA ASN A 326 -42.43 2.70 -0.62
C ASN A 326 -43.17 3.50 0.44
N SER A 327 -44.23 4.22 0.07
CA SER A 327 -45.02 5.02 1.02
C SER A 327 -45.97 4.20 1.90
N GLY A 328 -45.89 2.85 1.87
CA GLY A 328 -46.82 1.95 2.57
C GLY A 328 -48.30 2.08 2.14
N ARG A 329 -48.60 2.84 1.09
CA ARG A 329 -49.97 3.16 0.70
C ARG A 329 -50.60 1.96 -0.02
N VAL A 330 -51.39 1.19 0.70
CA VAL A 330 -52.32 0.22 0.12
C VAL A 330 -53.35 1.00 -0.71
N ILE A 331 -53.32 0.87 -2.03
CA ILE A 331 -54.43 1.31 -2.88
C ILE A 331 -55.57 0.33 -2.61
N ARG A 332 -56.46 0.67 -1.66
CA ARG A 332 -57.76 0.01 -1.57
C ARG A 332 -58.57 0.50 -2.76
N LEU A 333 -58.74 -0.35 -3.78
CA LEU A 333 -59.69 -0.11 -4.86
C LEU A 333 -61.11 -0.14 -4.26
N THR A 334 -61.64 1.01 -3.85
CA THR A 334 -63.01 1.16 -3.33
C THR A 334 -64.03 1.41 -4.45
N GLY A 335 -63.72 1.02 -5.69
CA GLY A 335 -64.64 1.09 -6.82
C GLY A 335 -65.23 -0.28 -7.13
N SER A 336 -66.56 -0.37 -7.24
CA SER A 336 -67.25 -1.58 -7.68
C SER A 336 -66.76 -2.00 -9.08
N LEU A 337 -66.22 -3.22 -9.19
CA LEU A 337 -65.96 -3.87 -10.48
C LEU A 337 -67.31 -4.08 -11.20
N ARG A 338 -67.67 -3.20 -12.14
CA ARG A 338 -68.81 -3.44 -13.03
C ARG A 338 -68.38 -4.43 -14.10
N VAL A 339 -68.69 -5.71 -13.88
CA VAL A 339 -68.69 -6.71 -14.95
C VAL A 339 -69.94 -6.45 -15.80
N LEU A 340 -69.79 -5.88 -17.00
CA LEU A 340 -70.88 -5.88 -17.98
C LEU A 340 -71.08 -7.31 -18.47
N GLY A 341 -72.08 -8.00 -17.93
CA GLY A 341 -72.52 -9.30 -18.43
C GLY A 341 -73.18 -9.15 -19.80
N ALA A 342 -72.52 -9.64 -20.85
CA ALA A 342 -73.18 -9.92 -22.12
C ALA A 342 -73.91 -11.27 -21.99
N ARG A 343 -75.24 -11.25 -21.96
CA ARG A 343 -76.05 -12.43 -22.32
C ARG A 343 -76.10 -12.50 -23.84
N LEU A 344 -75.54 -13.55 -24.42
CA LEU A 344 -75.93 -14.01 -25.75
C LEU A 344 -76.90 -15.18 -25.57
N ARG A 345 -78.08 -15.05 -26.17
CA ARG A 345 -79.05 -16.13 -26.36
C ARG A 345 -78.51 -17.15 -27.34
#